data_AF-A0A088T154-F1
#
_entry.id   AF-A0A088T154-F1
#
_cell.length_a   1.000
_cell.length_b   1.000
_cell.length_c   1.000
_cell.angle_alpha   90.00
_cell.angle_beta   90.00
_cell.angle_gamma   90.00
#
_symmetry.space_group_name_H-M   'P 1'
#
loop_
_entity.id
_entity.type
_entity.pdbx_description
1 polymer ?
#
loop_
_entity_poly.entity_id
_entity_poly.type
_entity_poly.pdbx_seq_one_letter_code
_entity_poly.pdbx_strand_id
1 'polypeptide(L)'
;MEKYNSFEEYIKPQSQRGREMLIELRSLILEAAPNVIESMGYGSPAFDLIPNAKLNDKIMLGGFKNHVSFYPHKDTIKVFKEELIPYKVLESTIQFSYKKDIPKDLVKRMVIHRFNKVNQK
;
A
#
# COMPACT_ATOMS: atom_id res chain seq x y z
N MET A 1 -7.37 -17.14 -8.03
CA MET A 1 -7.09 -15.68 -7.96
C MET A 1 -7.09 -15.18 -9.39
N GLU A 2 -7.85 -14.13 -9.68
CA GLU A 2 -7.77 -13.47 -10.99
C GLU A 2 -6.36 -12.93 -11.19
N LYS A 3 -5.82 -13.08 -12.40
CA LYS A 3 -4.50 -12.56 -12.76
C LYS A 3 -4.72 -11.24 -13.47
N TYR A 4 -4.27 -10.16 -12.86
CA TYR A 4 -4.18 -8.84 -13.48
C TYR A 4 -2.73 -8.57 -13.86
N ASN A 5 -2.52 -7.98 -15.03
CA ASN A 5 -1.18 -7.67 -15.53
C ASN A 5 -0.75 -6.23 -15.23
N SER A 6 -1.69 -5.37 -14.82
CA SER A 6 -1.40 -3.99 -14.44
C SER A 6 -2.34 -3.47 -13.34
N PHE A 7 -1.98 -2.31 -12.77
CA PHE A 7 -2.82 -1.57 -11.83
C PHE A 7 -4.18 -1.21 -12.45
N GLU A 8 -4.19 -0.78 -13.71
CA GLU A 8 -5.38 -0.38 -14.45
C GLU A 8 -6.33 -1.56 -14.65
N GLU A 9 -5.81 -2.75 -14.94
CA GLU A 9 -6.62 -3.98 -14.99
C GLU A 9 -7.19 -4.34 -13.62
N TYR A 10 -6.37 -4.22 -12.57
CA TYR A 10 -6.76 -4.54 -11.20
C TYR A 10 -7.92 -3.69 -10.67
N ILE A 11 -7.93 -2.39 -10.99
CA ILE A 11 -8.94 -1.47 -10.47
C ILE A 11 -10.26 -1.52 -11.24
N LYS A 12 -10.28 -1.98 -12.51
CA LYS A 12 -11.50 -2.06 -13.33
C LYS A 12 -12.69 -2.74 -12.64
N PRO A 13 -12.55 -3.92 -12.03
CA PRO A 13 -13.66 -4.61 -11.37
C PRO A 13 -14.00 -4.06 -9.97
N GLN A 14 -13.24 -3.10 -9.45
CA GLN A 14 -13.47 -2.54 -8.11
C GLN A 14 -14.66 -1.59 -8.11
N SER A 15 -15.29 -1.43 -6.94
CA SER A 15 -16.34 -0.42 -6.74
C SER A 15 -15.78 1.00 -6.94
N GLN A 16 -16.65 1.97 -7.21
CA GLN A 16 -16.25 3.37 -7.38
C GLN A 16 -15.33 3.87 -6.25
N ARG A 17 -15.76 3.68 -5.00
CA ARG A 17 -14.97 4.08 -3.83
C ARG A 17 -13.66 3.29 -3.69
N GLY A 18 -13.67 2.00 -4.03
CA GLY A 18 -12.46 1.19 -4.03
C GLY A 18 -11.43 1.68 -5.04
N ARG A 19 -11.86 2.03 -6.26
CA ARG A 19 -10.99 2.62 -7.30
C ARG A 19 -10.37 3.93 -6.84
N GLU A 20 -11.19 4.84 -6.31
CA GLU A 20 -10.73 6.14 -5.81
C GLU A 20 -9.65 5.98 -4.73
N MET A 21 -9.90 5.14 -3.73
CA MET A 21 -8.95 4.92 -2.64
C MET A 21 -7.67 4.20 -3.11
N LEU A 22 -7.74 3.26 -4.05
CA LEU A 22 -6.56 2.61 -4.62
C LEU A 22 -5.71 3.60 -5.43
N ILE A 23 -6.34 4.46 -6.22
CA ILE A 23 -5.65 5.52 -6.99
C ILE A 23 -4.99 6.51 -6.02
N GLU A 24 -5.69 6.91 -4.96
CA GLU A 24 -5.16 7.80 -3.94
C GLU A 24 -3.93 7.18 -3.25
N LEU A 25 -4.00 5.92 -2.82
CA LEU A 25 -2.85 5.22 -2.23
C LEU A 25 -1.68 5.10 -3.21
N ARG A 26 -1.93 4.78 -4.48
CA ARG A 26 -0.90 4.76 -5.54
C ARG A 26 -0.21 6.12 -5.65
N SER A 27 -0.97 7.22 -5.71
CA SER A 27 -0.43 8.58 -5.78
C SER A 27 0.43 8.89 -4.56
N LEU A 28 -0.06 8.60 -3.35
CA LEU A 28 0.68 8.85 -2.12
C LEU A 28 1.99 8.07 -2.06
N ILE A 29 2.03 6.83 -2.57
CA ILE A 29 3.24 6.01 -2.63
C ILE A 29 4.25 6.62 -3.62
N LEU A 30 3.81 6.98 -4.82
CA LEU A 30 4.68 7.54 -5.86
C LEU A 30 5.18 8.95 -5.49
N GLU A 31 4.36 9.76 -4.82
CA GLU A 31 4.79 11.07 -4.28
C GLU A 31 5.85 10.91 -3.17
N ALA A 32 5.69 9.90 -2.32
CA ALA A 32 6.59 9.64 -1.21
C ALA A 32 7.91 8.95 -1.63
N ALA A 33 7.87 8.15 -2.69
CA ALA A 33 9.00 7.41 -3.21
C ALA A 33 8.92 7.34 -4.75
N PRO A 34 9.32 8.40 -5.48
CA PRO A 34 9.12 8.50 -6.93
C PRO A 34 9.94 7.50 -7.77
N ASN A 35 10.95 6.87 -7.18
CA ASN A 35 11.86 5.95 -7.87
C ASN A 35 11.48 4.47 -7.72
N VAL A 36 10.32 4.16 -7.11
CA VAL A 36 9.86 2.78 -6.97
C VAL A 36 9.31 2.24 -8.28
N ILE A 37 9.44 0.94 -8.50
CA ILE A 37 8.94 0.29 -9.72
C ILE A 37 7.56 -0.31 -9.41
N GLU A 38 6.55 0.09 -10.17
CA GLU A 38 5.23 -0.53 -10.09
C GLU A 38 5.28 -1.95 -10.66
N SER A 39 4.73 -2.90 -9.91
CA SER A 39 4.72 -4.32 -10.26
C SER A 39 3.40 -4.97 -9.81
N MET A 40 3.24 -6.26 -10.11
CA MET A 40 2.14 -7.06 -9.61
C MET A 40 2.68 -8.14 -8.67
N GLY A 41 2.19 -8.20 -7.44
CA GLY A 41 2.57 -9.18 -6.43
C GLY A 41 1.34 -9.92 -5.93
N TYR A 42 1.35 -11.26 -5.93
CA TYR A 42 0.23 -12.08 -5.47
C TYR A 42 -1.14 -11.64 -6.04
N GLY A 43 -1.19 -11.24 -7.32
CA GLY A 43 -2.41 -10.81 -7.99
C GLY A 43 -2.91 -9.41 -7.61
N SER A 44 -2.11 -8.61 -6.92
CA SER A 44 -2.44 -7.25 -6.51
C SER A 44 -1.35 -6.24 -6.88
N PRO A 45 -1.65 -4.93 -6.90
CA PRO A 45 -0.65 -3.90 -7.12
C PRO A 45 0.44 -3.94 -6.05
N ALA A 46 1.68 -3.85 -6.51
CA ALA A 46 2.88 -3.83 -5.69
C ALA A 46 3.84 -2.73 -6.18
N PHE A 47 4.72 -2.31 -5.27
CA PHE A 47 5.71 -1.27 -5.50
C PHE A 47 7.04 -1.78 -4.97
N ASP A 48 7.96 -2.03 -5.88
CA ASP A 48 9.28 -2.56 -5.61
C ASP A 48 10.18 -1.40 -5.14
N LEU A 49 10.59 -1.44 -3.88
CA LEU A 49 11.31 -0.33 -3.25
C LEU A 49 12.80 -0.29 -3.60
N ILE A 50 13.31 -1.39 -4.16
CA ILE A 50 14.68 -1.57 -4.66
C ILE A 50 14.66 -2.48 -5.90
N PRO A 51 15.70 -2.45 -6.74
CA PRO A 51 15.84 -3.43 -7.82
C PRO A 51 15.83 -4.87 -7.29
N ASN A 52 15.21 -5.79 -8.02
CA ASN A 52 15.06 -7.20 -7.63
C ASN A 52 14.39 -7.40 -6.25
N ALA A 53 13.46 -6.50 -5.88
CA ALA A 53 12.76 -6.55 -4.59
C ALA A 53 12.11 -7.92 -4.34
N LYS A 54 12.41 -8.49 -3.17
CA LYS A 54 11.69 -9.64 -2.64
C LYS A 54 10.38 -9.18 -2.03
N LEU A 55 9.49 -10.10 -1.64
CA LEU A 55 8.19 -9.77 -1.04
C LEU A 55 8.30 -8.77 0.13
N ASN A 56 9.30 -8.95 0.99
CA ASN A 56 9.48 -8.04 2.13
C ASN A 56 9.87 -6.63 1.67
N ASP A 57 10.55 -6.48 0.53
CA ASP A 57 11.07 -5.21 0.02
C ASP A 57 10.05 -4.50 -0.90
N LYS A 58 8.78 -4.89 -0.81
CA LYS A 58 7.67 -4.31 -1.55
C LYS A 58 6.67 -3.65 -0.60
N ILE A 59 5.98 -2.64 -1.12
CA ILE A 59 4.68 -2.20 -0.59
C ILE A 59 3.60 -2.75 -1.51
N MET A 60 2.49 -3.21 -0.95
CA MET A 60 1.37 -3.72 -1.75
C MET A 60 0.07 -3.01 -1.38
N LEU A 61 -0.91 -3.13 -2.27
CA LEU A 61 -2.29 -2.67 -2.08
C LEU A 61 -3.26 -3.83 -2.30
N GLY A 62 -4.47 -3.73 -1.77
CA GLY A 62 -5.54 -4.70 -2.02
C GLY A 62 -6.92 -4.07 -1.94
N GLY A 63 -7.74 -4.25 -2.97
CA GLY A 63 -9.14 -3.86 -2.99
C GLY A 63 -10.05 -4.96 -2.44
N PHE A 64 -10.93 -4.61 -1.51
CA PHE A 64 -11.92 -5.51 -0.92
C PHE A 64 -13.32 -4.88 -0.95
N LYS A 65 -14.35 -5.66 -0.59
CA LYS A 65 -15.75 -5.20 -0.65
C LYS A 65 -16.02 -3.90 0.10
N ASN A 66 -15.37 -3.69 1.26
CA ASN A 66 -15.69 -2.60 2.20
C ASN A 66 -14.47 -1.75 2.62
N HIS A 67 -13.28 -2.05 2.11
CA HIS A 67 -12.03 -1.40 2.50
C HIS A 67 -10.96 -1.62 1.44
N VAL A 68 -9.92 -0.79 1.47
CA VAL A 68 -8.62 -1.11 0.84
C VAL A 68 -7.63 -1.54 1.92
N SER A 69 -6.78 -2.50 1.60
CA SER A 69 -5.67 -2.91 2.45
C SER A 69 -4.36 -2.29 1.94
N PHE A 70 -3.58 -1.76 2.87
CA PHE A 70 -2.24 -1.25 2.64
C PHE A 70 -1.25 -2.14 3.39
N TYR A 71 -0.20 -2.60 2.70
CA TYR A 71 0.78 -3.56 3.23
C TYR A 71 2.16 -2.91 3.38
N PRO A 72 2.41 -2.12 4.43
CA PRO A 72 3.64 -1.36 4.64
C PRO A 72 4.80 -2.17 5.25
N HIS A 73 4.63 -3.47 5.48
CA HIS A 73 5.48 -4.33 6.32
C HIS A 73 5.31 -4.11 7.84
N LYS A 74 5.45 -5.19 8.62
CA LYS A 74 5.22 -5.21 10.08
C LYS A 74 6.10 -4.23 10.87
N ASP A 75 7.35 -4.07 10.44
CA ASP A 75 8.28 -3.15 11.11
C ASP A 75 7.87 -1.70 10.96
N THR A 76 7.28 -1.32 9.82
CA THR A 76 6.75 0.03 9.63
C THR A 76 5.56 0.23 10.57
N ILE A 77 4.64 -0.74 10.66
CA ILE A 77 3.50 -0.66 11.58
C ILE A 77 3.94 -0.43 13.03
N LYS A 78 5.02 -1.09 13.47
CA LYS A 78 5.55 -0.90 14.83
C LYS A 78 5.97 0.53 15.12
N VAL A 79 6.56 1.22 14.14
CA VAL A 79 7.02 2.61 14.29
C VAL A 79 5.86 3.59 14.41
N PHE A 80 4.76 3.35 13.70
CA PHE A 80 3.60 4.24 13.65
C PHE A 80 2.42 3.74 14.51
N LYS A 81 2.67 2.82 15.46
CA LYS A 81 1.62 2.10 16.19
C LYS A 81 0.61 3.03 16.88
N GLU A 82 1.07 4.11 17.49
CA GLU A 82 0.22 5.06 18.21
C GLU A 82 -0.75 5.79 17.29
N GLU A 83 -0.26 6.22 16.12
CA GLU A 83 -1.06 6.92 15.11
C GLU A 83 -2.06 5.98 14.41
N LEU A 84 -1.79 4.67 14.46
CA LEU A 84 -2.61 3.64 13.85
C LEU A 84 -3.77 3.14 14.74
N ILE A 85 -3.84 3.57 16.01
CA ILE A 85 -4.92 3.20 16.96
C ILE A 85 -6.35 3.38 16.37
N PRO A 86 -6.67 4.44 15.59
CA PRO A 86 -8.01 4.64 15.04
C PRO A 86 -8.39 3.70 13.87
N TYR A 87 -7.45 2.86 13.41
CA TYR A 87 -7.57 2.03 12.21
C TYR A 87 -7.52 0.55 12.56
N LYS A 88 -8.05 -0.29 11.66
CA LYS A 88 -7.93 -1.74 11.81
C LYS A 88 -6.58 -2.19 11.28
N VAL A 89 -5.75 -2.72 12.16
CA VAL A 89 -4.39 -3.17 11.89
C VAL A 89 -4.27 -4.68 12.13
N LEU A 90 -3.63 -5.38 11.20
CA LEU A 90 -3.17 -6.77 11.33
C LEU A 90 -1.64 -6.77 11.40
N GLU A 91 -1.00 -7.95 11.50
CA GLU A 91 0.46 -8.05 11.69
C GLU A 91 1.29 -7.19 10.72
N SER A 92 0.93 -7.16 9.44
CA SER A 92 1.64 -6.44 8.37
C SER A 92 0.73 -5.59 7.48
N THR A 93 -0.52 -5.36 7.90
CA THR A 93 -1.58 -4.78 7.06
C THR A 93 -2.38 -3.74 7.82
N ILE A 94 -2.75 -2.66 7.12
CA ILE A 94 -3.72 -1.67 7.60
C ILE A 94 -4.93 -1.69 6.67
N GLN A 95 -6.13 -1.72 7.24
CA GLN A 95 -7.39 -1.66 6.48
C GLN A 95 -7.98 -0.25 6.56
N PHE A 96 -8.00 0.46 5.43
CA PHE A 96 -8.70 1.73 5.29
C PHE A 96 -10.13 1.48 4.85
N SER A 97 -11.07 1.66 5.77
CA SER A 97 -12.50 1.50 5.49
C SER A 97 -13.00 2.54 4.49
N TYR A 98 -13.94 2.15 3.63
CA TYR A 98 -14.60 3.05 2.67
C TYR A 98 -15.38 4.20 3.32
N LYS A 99 -15.65 4.10 4.63
CA LYS A 99 -16.35 5.13 5.42
C LYS A 99 -15.46 6.26 5.93
N LYS A 100 -14.13 6.15 5.77
CA LYS A 100 -13.16 7.13 6.24
C LYS A 100 -12.24 7.51 5.08
N ASP A 101 -11.66 8.69 5.18
CA ASP A 101 -10.61 9.11 4.26
C ASP A 101 -9.25 8.54 4.66
N ILE A 102 -8.36 8.45 3.69
CA ILE A 102 -7.00 7.97 3.90
C ILE A 102 -6.20 9.07 4.62
N PRO A 103 -5.48 8.75 5.72
CA PRO A 103 -4.61 9.72 6.38
C PRO A 103 -3.36 9.96 5.54
N LYS A 104 -3.45 10.88 4.58
CA LYS A 104 -2.43 11.15 3.55
C LYS A 104 -1.02 11.31 4.13
N ASP A 105 -0.87 12.16 5.15
CA ASP A 105 0.42 12.41 5.78
C ASP A 105 1.03 11.15 6.42
N LEU A 106 0.21 10.41 7.18
CA LEU A 106 0.63 9.16 7.82
C LEU A 106 1.08 8.14 6.77
N VAL A 107 0.32 7.95 5.70
CA VAL A 107 0.68 7.03 4.62
C VAL A 107 2.02 7.44 3.99
N LYS A 108 2.22 8.72 3.67
CA LYS A 108 3.48 9.21 3.09
C LYS A 108 4.66 8.94 4.01
N ARG A 109 4.55 9.27 5.31
CA ARG A 109 5.63 9.02 6.28
C ARG A 109 5.94 7.53 6.42
N MET A 110 4.93 6.68 6.39
CA MET A 110 5.11 5.22 6.39
C MET A 110 5.84 4.71 5.14
N VAL A 111 5.50 5.23 3.96
CA VAL A 111 6.17 4.88 2.70
C VAL A 111 7.64 5.31 2.73
N ILE A 112 7.91 6.57 3.12
CA ILE A 112 9.29 7.11 3.23
C ILE A 112 10.11 6.27 4.21
N HIS A 113 9.55 5.99 5.40
CA HIS A 113 10.23 5.17 6.40
C HIS A 113 10.57 3.79 5.83
N ARG A 114 9.61 3.13 5.17
CA ARG A 114 9.81 1.80 4.61
C ARG A 114 10.86 1.82 3.51
N PHE A 115 10.79 2.78 2.59
CA PHE A 115 11.72 2.96 1.50
C PHE A 115 13.16 3.14 2.03
N ASN A 116 13.36 4.07 2.96
CA ASN A 116 14.68 4.30 3.58
C ASN A 116 15.20 3.05 4.29
N LYS A 117 14.34 2.35 5.05
CA LYS A 117 14.72 1.13 5.75
C LYS A 117 15.15 0.01 4.81
N VAL A 118 14.55 -0.11 3.63
CA VAL A 118 14.96 -1.12 2.63
C VAL A 118 16.26 -0.74 1.94
N ASN A 119 16.47 0.55 1.65
CA ASN A 119 17.68 1.05 0.98
C ASN A 119 18.92 1.13 1.90
N GLN A 120 18.77 0.96 3.21
CA GLN A 120 19.86 0.94 4.19
C GLN A 120 20.28 -0.48 4.62
N LYS A 121 19.67 -1.52 4.03
CA LYS A 121 20.08 -2.91 4.27
C LYS A 121 21.34 -3.25 3.51
#